data_AF-A0A9P7DDM2-F1
#
_entry.id   AF-A0A9P7DDM2-F1
#
_cell.length_a   1.000
_cell.length_b   1.000
_cell.length_c   1.000
_cell.angle_alpha   90.00
_cell.angle_beta   90.00
_cell.angle_gamma   90.00
#
_symmetry.space_group_name_H-M   'P 1'
#
loop_
_entity.id
_entity.type
_entity.pdbx_description
1 polymer ?
#
loop_
_entity_poly.entity_id
_entity_poly.type
_entity_poly.pdbx_seq_one_letter_code
_entity_poly.pdbx_strand_id
1 'polypeptide(L)'
;MSQPNSEDSTMLIEDQQNGSNIHEPSLGQAQPAFVQARQRRKIAELEGKLEALESGRTGKERSGHHWKTNYYLAQGRGFRRVVALFDSIEDLVSENDRRYDDIDDEDATFDQERLLTGYNILTRTLPWLLKTTSGMEHDDYTRMLKTGADSARGDDTAKLKALVADWVNREFKPNPPLDSDNKHCRGFISDVCGGLLCPAELDWYNPA
;
A
#
# COMPACT_ATOMS: atom_id res chain seq x y z
N MET A 1 -74.08 -17.94 -35.07
CA MET A 1 -72.93 -18.06 -35.99
C MET A 1 -71.67 -17.69 -35.21
N SER A 2 -70.73 -18.64 -35.15
CA SER A 2 -69.30 -18.52 -34.90
C SER A 2 -68.77 -17.94 -33.57
N GLN A 3 -68.24 -18.85 -32.75
CA GLN A 3 -67.14 -18.69 -31.79
C GLN A 3 -65.79 -18.47 -32.54
N PRO A 4 -64.68 -17.97 -31.93
CA PRO A 4 -64.04 -18.62 -30.77
C PRO A 4 -63.35 -17.77 -29.69
N ASN A 5 -63.10 -18.47 -28.57
CA ASN A 5 -62.26 -18.14 -27.43
C ASN A 5 -60.83 -17.76 -27.83
N SER A 6 -60.23 -16.83 -27.08
CA SER A 6 -58.79 -16.82 -26.80
C SER A 6 -58.57 -16.67 -25.31
N GLU A 7 -57.99 -17.72 -24.73
CA GLU A 7 -57.37 -17.73 -23.41
C GLU A 7 -56.19 -16.74 -23.43
N ASP A 8 -56.07 -15.89 -22.40
CA ASP A 8 -54.87 -15.10 -22.19
C ASP A 8 -54.28 -15.41 -20.81
N SER A 9 -52.98 -15.53 -20.83
CA SER A 9 -52.15 -16.35 -19.96
C SER A 9 -51.39 -15.44 -18.99
N THR A 10 -51.40 -15.82 -17.71
CA THR A 10 -50.28 -15.70 -16.74
C THR A 10 -49.44 -14.41 -16.73
N MET A 11 -49.46 -13.66 -15.62
CA MET A 11 -48.35 -13.65 -14.64
C MET A 11 -48.63 -12.65 -13.51
N LEU A 12 -48.72 -13.18 -12.29
CA LEU A 12 -48.66 -12.43 -11.05
C LEU A 12 -47.22 -11.93 -10.88
N ILE A 13 -47.06 -10.62 -10.67
CA ILE A 13 -45.78 -9.98 -10.38
C ILE A 13 -45.45 -10.29 -8.91
N GLU A 14 -44.42 -11.12 -8.69
CA GLU A 14 -43.80 -11.33 -7.39
C GLU A 14 -42.91 -10.12 -7.04
N ASP A 15 -43.21 -9.48 -5.91
CA ASP A 15 -42.36 -8.48 -5.26
C ASP A 15 -41.05 -9.13 -4.77
N GLN A 16 -39.98 -8.97 -5.54
CA GLN A 16 -38.63 -9.27 -5.07
C GLN A 16 -38.03 -8.04 -4.37
N GLN A 17 -38.03 -8.11 -3.05
CA GLN A 17 -37.16 -7.35 -2.16
C GLN A 17 -35.70 -7.57 -2.58
N ASN A 18 -35.02 -6.52 -3.05
CA ASN A 18 -33.56 -6.52 -3.20
C ASN A 18 -32.96 -5.47 -2.25
N GLY A 19 -33.01 -5.79 -0.95
CA GLY A 19 -32.16 -5.15 0.05
C GLY A 19 -30.72 -5.62 -0.19
N SER A 20 -29.89 -4.73 -0.72
CA SER A 20 -28.46 -4.93 -0.88
C SER A 20 -27.81 -5.12 0.50
N ASN A 21 -27.78 -6.37 0.95
CA ASN A 21 -27.10 -6.79 2.16
C ASN A 21 -25.60 -6.85 1.86
N ILE A 22 -24.90 -5.74 2.11
CA ILE A 22 -23.44 -5.67 2.08
C ILE A 22 -22.96 -6.53 3.24
N HIS A 23 -22.61 -7.78 2.95
CA HIS A 23 -22.05 -8.69 3.93
C HIS A 23 -20.64 -8.19 4.29
N GLU A 24 -20.53 -7.45 5.38
CA GLU A 24 -19.25 -7.25 6.06
C GLU A 24 -18.67 -8.64 6.42
N PRO A 25 -17.44 -8.95 6.00
CA PRO A 25 -16.82 -10.20 6.40
C PRO A 25 -16.51 -10.16 7.89
N SER A 26 -17.19 -11.04 8.63
CA SER A 26 -16.99 -11.35 10.04
C SER A 26 -15.50 -11.55 10.37
N LEU A 27 -15.02 -10.77 11.34
CA LEU A 27 -13.69 -10.77 11.95
C LEU A 27 -13.45 -12.10 12.72
N GLY A 28 -13.30 -13.22 12.02
CA GLY A 28 -13.15 -14.53 12.70
C GLY A 28 -12.73 -15.71 11.84
N GLN A 29 -12.66 -15.56 10.52
CA GLN A 29 -12.13 -16.60 9.63
C GLN A 29 -11.00 -16.02 8.79
N ALA A 30 -9.81 -16.00 9.37
CA ALA A 30 -8.57 -15.91 8.62
C ALA A 30 -8.62 -16.93 7.48
N GLN A 31 -8.60 -16.49 6.21
CA GLN A 31 -8.64 -17.46 5.13
C GLN A 31 -7.49 -18.46 5.28
N PRO A 32 -7.67 -19.76 4.97
CA PRO A 32 -6.65 -20.80 5.17
C PRO A 32 -5.26 -20.44 4.62
N ALA A 33 -5.20 -19.63 3.56
CA ALA A 33 -3.96 -19.11 2.98
C ALA A 33 -3.18 -18.18 3.93
N PHE A 34 -3.86 -17.35 4.73
CA PHE A 34 -3.20 -16.48 5.72
C PHE A 34 -2.53 -17.30 6.81
N VAL A 35 -3.26 -18.28 7.35
CA VAL A 35 -2.76 -19.15 8.42
C VAL A 35 -1.56 -19.96 7.92
N GLN A 36 -1.64 -20.51 6.70
CA GLN A 36 -0.53 -21.24 6.09
C GLN A 36 0.69 -20.35 5.81
N ALA A 37 0.49 -19.14 5.27
CA ALA A 37 1.57 -18.20 5.03
C ALA A 37 2.25 -17.79 6.34
N ARG A 38 1.47 -17.53 7.40
CA ARG A 38 1.99 -17.23 8.75
C ARG A 38 2.79 -18.39 9.34
N GLN A 39 2.25 -19.61 9.31
CA GLN A 39 2.95 -20.80 9.80
C GLN A 39 4.30 -20.97 9.10
N ARG A 40 4.36 -20.73 7.78
CA ARG A 40 5.62 -20.77 7.02
C ARG A 40 6.59 -19.65 7.40
N ARG A 41 6.12 -18.42 7.64
CA ARG A 41 6.97 -17.35 8.20
C ARG A 41 7.57 -17.76 9.53
N LYS A 42 6.77 -18.37 10.41
CA LYS A 42 7.22 -18.82 11.73
C LYS A 42 8.23 -19.95 11.65
N ILE A 43 8.02 -20.89 10.73
CA ILE A 43 8.99 -21.96 10.45
C ILE A 43 10.31 -21.36 9.95
N ALA A 44 10.27 -20.44 8.98
CA ALA A 44 11.47 -19.77 8.48
C ALA A 44 12.21 -18.97 9.58
N GLU A 45 11.50 -18.28 10.48
CA GLU A 45 12.09 -17.58 11.62
C GLU A 45 12.83 -18.55 12.56
N LEU A 46 12.23 -19.72 12.83
CA LEU A 46 12.83 -20.75 13.68
C LEU A 46 14.01 -21.44 12.99
N GLU A 47 13.90 -21.71 11.70
CA GLU A 47 14.98 -22.25 10.86
C GLU A 47 16.16 -21.27 10.80
N GLY A 48 15.91 -19.97 10.60
CA GLY A 48 16.95 -18.94 10.62
C GLY A 48 17.61 -18.78 11.99
N LYS A 49 16.85 -18.95 13.10
CA LYS A 49 17.42 -19.00 14.45
C LYS A 49 18.31 -20.23 14.67
N LEU A 50 17.93 -21.38 14.12
CA LEU A 50 18.75 -22.59 14.14
C LEU A 50 20.01 -22.45 13.29
N GLU A 51 19.90 -21.87 12.09
CA GLU A 51 21.04 -21.65 11.18
C GLU A 51 22.02 -20.59 11.70
N ALA A 52 21.51 -19.54 12.36
CA ALA A 52 22.35 -18.54 13.06
C ALA A 52 23.12 -19.15 14.24
N LEU A 53 22.62 -20.25 14.81
CA LEU A 53 23.32 -21.04 15.84
C LEU A 53 24.28 -22.08 15.22
N GLU A 54 24.05 -22.53 13.99
CA GLU A 54 24.80 -23.62 13.33
C GLU A 54 25.96 -23.19 12.40
N SER A 55 26.16 -21.89 12.16
CA SER A 55 27.32 -21.28 11.48
C SER A 55 27.37 -21.31 9.93
N GLY A 56 28.06 -20.31 9.37
CA GLY A 56 28.92 -20.48 8.19
C GLY A 56 28.26 -20.53 6.79
N ARG A 57 27.60 -19.45 6.38
CA ARG A 57 27.22 -19.03 5.00
C ARG A 57 27.71 -19.93 3.83
N THR A 58 26.77 -20.37 3.00
CA THR A 58 27.03 -20.71 1.58
C THR A 58 26.03 -20.01 0.64
N GLY A 59 26.52 -19.52 -0.50
CA GLY A 59 25.81 -18.67 -1.45
C GLY A 59 24.95 -19.42 -2.47
N LYS A 60 24.07 -18.68 -3.20
CA LYS A 60 23.10 -19.26 -4.14
C LYS A 60 23.01 -18.55 -5.50
N GLU A 61 22.77 -19.37 -6.52
CA GLU A 61 22.81 -19.13 -7.98
C GLU A 61 21.72 -18.19 -8.52
N ARG A 62 22.01 -17.46 -9.61
CA ARG A 62 21.31 -16.21 -10.00
C ARG A 62 20.44 -16.21 -11.28
N SER A 63 20.37 -17.27 -12.09
CA SER A 63 19.78 -17.15 -13.44
C SER A 63 18.26 -17.34 -13.52
N GLY A 64 17.66 -18.27 -12.76
CA GLY A 64 16.19 -18.47 -12.74
C GLY A 64 15.41 -17.43 -11.91
N HIS A 65 16.13 -16.61 -11.15
CA HIS A 65 15.57 -15.66 -10.17
C HIS A 65 15.13 -14.33 -10.82
N HIS A 66 15.77 -13.93 -11.92
CA HIS A 66 15.68 -12.58 -12.48
C HIS A 66 14.26 -12.12 -12.88
N TRP A 67 13.44 -12.99 -13.50
CA TRP A 67 12.08 -12.60 -13.90
C TRP A 67 11.14 -12.49 -12.70
N LYS A 68 11.31 -13.34 -11.67
CA LYS A 68 10.62 -13.21 -10.38
C LYS A 68 11.06 -11.92 -9.68
N THR A 69 12.34 -11.55 -9.80
CA THR A 69 12.89 -10.27 -9.34
C THR A 69 12.20 -9.06 -9.94
N ASN A 70 12.12 -8.99 -11.26
CA ASN A 70 11.44 -7.86 -11.90
C ASN A 70 9.95 -7.79 -11.57
N TYR A 71 9.27 -8.94 -11.43
CA TYR A 71 7.86 -8.98 -11.04
C TYR A 71 7.66 -8.38 -9.64
N TYR A 72 8.34 -8.87 -8.61
CA TYR A 72 8.13 -8.36 -7.24
C TYR A 72 8.61 -6.92 -7.08
N LEU A 73 9.66 -6.50 -7.79
CA LEU A 73 10.06 -5.09 -7.83
C LEU A 73 8.94 -4.21 -8.39
N ALA A 74 8.34 -4.59 -9.52
CA ALA A 74 7.24 -3.83 -10.12
C ALA A 74 6.01 -3.76 -9.19
N GLN A 75 5.70 -4.85 -8.51
CA GLN A 75 4.60 -4.90 -7.53
C GLN A 75 4.89 -4.04 -6.30
N GLY A 76 6.13 -4.04 -5.81
CA GLY A 76 6.59 -3.17 -4.74
C GLY A 76 6.41 -1.69 -5.07
N ARG A 77 6.65 -1.30 -6.33
CA ARG A 77 6.37 0.07 -6.78
C ARG A 77 4.89 0.44 -6.67
N GLY A 78 3.98 -0.50 -6.96
CA GLY A 78 2.54 -0.32 -6.81
C GLY A 78 2.11 -0.14 -5.35
N PHE A 79 2.68 -0.91 -4.44
CA PHE A 79 2.41 -0.82 -3.00
C PHE A 79 2.54 0.61 -2.47
N ARG A 80 3.64 1.29 -2.77
CA ARG A 80 3.92 2.63 -2.22
C ARG A 80 2.91 3.70 -2.65
N ARG A 81 2.28 3.50 -3.80
CA ARG A 81 1.33 4.46 -4.40
C ARG A 81 -0.12 4.20 -4.00
N VAL A 82 -0.46 2.96 -3.64
CA VAL A 82 -1.86 2.54 -3.45
C VAL A 82 -2.16 2.15 -2.00
N VAL A 83 -1.15 1.72 -1.24
CA VAL A 83 -1.34 1.11 0.08
C VAL A 83 -0.84 2.00 1.21
N ALA A 84 0.47 2.24 1.27
CA ALA A 84 1.08 3.02 2.35
C ALA A 84 2.29 3.82 1.86
N LEU A 85 2.24 5.14 2.08
CA LEU A 85 3.30 6.06 1.63
C LEU A 85 4.54 6.00 2.52
N PHE A 86 4.36 5.77 3.83
CA PHE A 86 5.43 5.88 4.82
C PHE A 86 5.73 4.55 5.50
N ASP A 87 4.72 3.76 5.83
CA ASP A 87 4.89 2.48 6.51
C ASP A 87 5.59 1.44 5.61
N SER A 88 6.41 0.58 6.21
CA SER A 88 7.07 -0.49 5.48
C SER A 88 6.19 -1.73 5.40
N ILE A 89 6.37 -2.55 4.36
CA ILE A 89 5.64 -3.81 4.24
C ILE A 89 5.92 -4.78 5.42
N GLU A 90 7.11 -4.68 6.01
CA GLU A 90 7.52 -5.47 7.18
C GLU A 90 6.71 -5.07 8.41
N ASP A 91 6.51 -3.77 8.64
CA ASP A 91 5.73 -3.25 9.77
C ASP A 91 4.25 -3.67 9.65
N LEU A 92 3.69 -3.60 8.44
CA LEU A 92 2.30 -4.02 8.18
C LEU A 92 2.10 -5.51 8.47
N VAL A 93 3.04 -6.36 7.99
CA VAL A 93 2.98 -7.81 8.21
C VAL A 93 3.20 -8.14 9.69
N SER A 94 4.15 -7.46 10.34
CA SER A 94 4.47 -7.69 11.75
C SER A 94 3.31 -7.30 12.67
N GLU A 95 2.65 -6.17 12.41
CA GLU A 95 1.47 -5.77 13.20
C GLU A 95 0.31 -6.74 13.00
N ASN A 96 0.07 -7.21 11.77
CA ASN A 96 -0.93 -8.25 11.56
C ASN A 96 -0.58 -9.53 12.33
N ASP A 97 0.67 -9.99 12.23
CA ASP A 97 1.10 -11.22 12.92
C ASP A 97 1.02 -11.08 14.45
N ARG A 98 1.31 -9.90 15.00
CA ARG A 98 1.15 -9.57 16.42
C ARG A 98 -0.29 -9.73 16.90
N ARG A 99 -1.28 -9.21 16.16
CA ARG A 99 -2.71 -9.34 16.52
C ARG A 99 -3.27 -10.75 16.36
N TYR A 100 -2.64 -11.58 15.53
CA TYR A 100 -2.96 -13.01 15.49
C TYR A 100 -2.46 -13.75 16.73
N ASP A 101 -1.38 -13.29 17.35
CA ASP A 101 -0.81 -13.89 18.57
C ASP A 101 -1.51 -13.37 19.83
N ASP A 102 -1.85 -12.08 19.89
CA ASP A 102 -2.61 -11.46 20.98
C ASP A 102 -3.98 -10.98 20.47
N ILE A 103 -4.96 -11.89 20.45
CA ILE A 103 -6.30 -11.67 19.89
C ILE A 103 -7.11 -10.63 20.70
N ASP A 104 -6.82 -10.48 22.00
CA ASP A 104 -7.53 -9.60 22.94
C ASP A 104 -6.74 -8.31 23.27
N ASP A 105 -5.93 -7.80 22.33
CA ASP A 105 -5.27 -6.50 22.52
C ASP A 105 -6.25 -5.34 22.38
N GLU A 106 -6.97 -5.05 23.47
CA GLU A 106 -7.92 -3.94 23.60
C GLU A 106 -7.22 -2.56 23.64
N ASP A 107 -5.91 -2.52 23.88
CA ASP A 107 -5.12 -1.30 24.07
C ASP A 107 -4.24 -0.95 22.85
N ALA A 108 -4.75 -1.18 21.64
CA ALA A 108 -4.03 -0.84 20.43
C ALA A 108 -3.81 0.68 20.28
N THR A 109 -2.57 1.07 20.06
CA THR A 109 -2.20 2.46 19.75
C THR A 109 -2.69 2.89 18.36
N PHE A 110 -2.84 4.20 18.15
CA PHE A 110 -3.18 4.77 16.85
C PHE A 110 -2.22 4.32 15.72
N ASP A 111 -0.93 4.20 16.03
CA ASP A 111 0.06 3.72 15.06
C ASP A 111 -0.19 2.25 14.67
N GLN A 112 -0.54 1.40 15.63
CA GLN A 112 -0.88 -0.01 15.38
C GLN A 112 -2.16 -0.16 14.55
N GLU A 113 -3.18 0.66 14.82
CA GLU A 113 -4.40 0.69 14.00
C GLU A 113 -4.13 1.14 12.56
N ARG A 114 -3.26 2.14 12.38
CA ARG A 114 -2.81 2.59 11.05
C ARG A 114 -2.12 1.45 10.30
N LEU A 115 -1.22 0.72 10.96
CA LEU A 115 -0.50 -0.41 10.36
C LEU A 115 -1.45 -1.56 10.00
N LEU A 116 -2.40 -1.91 10.86
CA LEU A 116 -3.42 -2.92 10.53
C LEU A 116 -4.28 -2.49 9.33
N THR A 117 -4.68 -1.21 9.28
CA THR A 117 -5.43 -0.65 8.15
C THR A 117 -4.62 -0.76 6.86
N GLY A 118 -3.34 -0.41 6.90
CA GLY A 118 -2.43 -0.57 5.77
C GLY A 118 -2.29 -2.03 5.31
N TYR A 119 -2.20 -2.97 6.25
CA TYR A 119 -2.19 -4.41 5.93
C TYR A 119 -3.49 -4.87 5.25
N ASN A 120 -4.65 -4.40 5.73
CA ASN A 120 -5.94 -4.72 5.11
C ASN A 120 -6.05 -4.15 3.68
N ILE A 121 -5.53 -2.95 3.44
CA ILE A 121 -5.47 -2.37 2.09
C ILE A 121 -4.49 -3.17 1.21
N LEU A 122 -3.33 -3.58 1.75
CA LEU A 122 -2.33 -4.38 1.05
C LEU A 122 -2.93 -5.67 0.49
N THR A 123 -3.64 -6.40 1.33
CA THR A 123 -4.20 -7.71 1.01
C THR A 123 -5.35 -7.63 0.01
N ARG A 124 -6.13 -6.55 0.06
CA ARG A 124 -7.17 -6.24 -0.95
C ARG A 124 -6.57 -5.82 -2.28
N THR A 125 -5.49 -5.02 -2.26
CA THR A 125 -4.85 -4.48 -3.47
C THR A 125 -4.02 -5.52 -4.20
N LEU A 126 -3.37 -6.42 -3.45
CA LEU A 126 -2.54 -7.50 -3.99
C LEU A 126 -3.07 -8.87 -3.50
N PRO A 127 -4.24 -9.35 -3.97
CA PRO A 127 -4.80 -10.63 -3.52
C PRO A 127 -3.88 -11.81 -3.83
N TRP A 128 -3.09 -11.70 -4.90
CA TRP A 128 -2.10 -12.70 -5.28
C TRP A 128 -0.93 -12.77 -4.28
N LEU A 129 -0.64 -11.69 -3.54
CA LEU A 129 0.45 -11.64 -2.58
C LEU A 129 0.31 -12.81 -1.60
N LEU A 130 -0.84 -12.91 -0.95
CA LEU A 130 -1.13 -13.95 0.05
C LEU A 130 -1.00 -15.37 -0.49
N LYS A 131 -1.49 -15.59 -1.72
CA LYS A 131 -1.42 -16.89 -2.38
C LYS A 131 0.02 -17.28 -2.72
N THR A 132 0.83 -16.33 -3.15
CA THR A 132 2.21 -16.56 -3.61
C THR A 132 3.21 -16.58 -2.46
N THR A 133 2.99 -15.80 -1.40
CA THR A 133 3.81 -15.81 -0.16
C THR A 133 3.69 -17.12 0.61
N SER A 134 2.64 -17.89 0.36
CA SER A 134 2.47 -19.24 0.91
C SER A 134 3.50 -20.25 0.37
N GLY A 135 4.22 -19.93 -0.71
CA GLY A 135 5.18 -20.84 -1.37
C GLY A 135 6.62 -20.32 -1.45
N MET A 136 6.92 -19.17 -0.85
CA MET A 136 8.26 -18.55 -0.88
C MET A 136 8.75 -18.25 0.53
N GLU A 137 10.07 -18.18 0.69
CA GLU A 137 10.68 -17.69 1.93
C GLU A 137 10.31 -16.22 2.13
N HIS A 138 9.94 -15.88 3.38
CA HIS A 138 9.47 -14.57 3.78
C HIS A 138 10.42 -13.43 3.38
N ASP A 139 11.71 -13.65 3.60
CA ASP A 139 12.74 -12.62 3.51
C ASP A 139 13.15 -12.29 2.07
N ASP A 140 12.81 -13.16 1.12
CA ASP A 140 13.09 -12.92 -0.29
C ASP A 140 12.07 -11.94 -0.88
N TYR A 141 10.78 -12.25 -0.76
CA TYR A 141 9.75 -11.44 -1.43
C TYR A 141 9.53 -10.09 -0.73
N THR A 142 9.60 -10.05 0.60
CA THR A 142 9.46 -8.83 1.39
C THR A 142 10.54 -7.82 1.03
N ARG A 143 11.80 -8.30 0.87
CA ARG A 143 12.93 -7.47 0.43
C ARG A 143 12.75 -6.92 -0.97
N MET A 144 12.24 -7.74 -1.89
CA MET A 144 12.03 -7.32 -3.29
C MET A 144 10.88 -6.32 -3.41
N LEU A 145 9.78 -6.53 -2.68
CA LEU A 145 8.68 -5.57 -2.58
C LEU A 145 9.15 -4.25 -1.96
N LYS A 146 9.91 -4.31 -0.86
CA LYS A 146 10.51 -3.13 -0.22
C LYS A 146 11.41 -2.36 -1.18
N THR A 147 12.29 -3.06 -1.90
CA THR A 147 13.19 -2.44 -2.88
C THR A 147 12.39 -1.71 -3.98
N GLY A 148 11.34 -2.34 -4.50
CA GLY A 148 10.44 -1.71 -5.45
C GLY A 148 9.75 -0.48 -4.87
N ALA A 149 9.21 -0.59 -3.65
CA ALA A 149 8.50 0.47 -2.96
C ALA A 149 9.38 1.71 -2.71
N ASP A 150 10.59 1.50 -2.22
CA ASP A 150 11.53 2.59 -1.95
C ASP A 150 12.05 3.24 -3.24
N SER A 151 12.23 2.44 -4.30
CA SER A 151 12.56 2.96 -5.63
C SER A 151 11.45 3.88 -6.17
N ALA A 152 10.18 3.47 -6.03
CA ALA A 152 9.04 4.31 -6.43
C ALA A 152 8.96 5.61 -5.63
N ARG A 153 9.12 5.54 -4.31
CA ARG A 153 9.17 6.73 -3.44
C ARG A 153 10.29 7.68 -3.85
N GLY A 154 11.47 7.14 -4.13
CA GLY A 154 12.63 7.91 -4.59
C GLY A 154 12.33 8.64 -5.90
N ASP A 155 11.80 7.93 -6.89
CA ASP A 155 11.44 8.51 -8.19
C ASP A 155 10.35 9.58 -8.07
N ASP A 156 9.31 9.33 -7.28
CA ASP A 156 8.19 10.25 -7.10
C ASP A 156 8.67 11.52 -6.37
N THR A 157 9.50 11.39 -5.32
CA THR A 157 10.11 12.53 -4.61
C THR A 157 11.09 13.31 -5.48
N ALA A 158 11.82 12.63 -6.38
CA ALA A 158 12.73 13.29 -7.32
C ALA A 158 11.94 14.13 -8.34
N LYS A 159 10.89 13.55 -8.92
CA LYS A 159 10.04 14.21 -9.92
C LYS A 159 9.22 15.35 -9.34
N LEU A 160 8.72 15.20 -8.11
CA LEU A 160 7.93 16.22 -7.43
C LEU A 160 8.68 17.56 -7.33
N LYS A 161 10.00 17.53 -7.16
CA LYS A 161 10.83 18.75 -7.06
C LYS A 161 10.75 19.61 -8.32
N ALA A 162 10.80 19.02 -9.50
CA ALA A 162 10.70 19.75 -10.77
C ALA A 162 9.25 20.22 -10.98
N LEU A 163 8.29 19.32 -10.77
CA LEU A 163 6.85 19.63 -10.94
C LEU A 163 6.37 20.79 -10.06
N VAL A 164 6.85 20.88 -8.82
CA VAL A 164 6.50 22.01 -7.93
C VAL A 164 7.07 23.32 -8.47
N ALA A 165 8.31 23.34 -8.97
CA ALA A 165 8.89 24.55 -9.56
C ALA A 165 8.11 24.97 -10.82
N ASP A 166 7.76 24.02 -11.69
CA ASP A 166 6.96 24.27 -12.89
C ASP A 166 5.55 24.80 -12.55
N TRP A 167 4.92 24.22 -11.52
CA TRP A 167 3.64 24.71 -11.00
C TRP A 167 3.76 26.14 -10.49
N VAL A 168 4.76 26.46 -9.66
CA VAL A 168 4.96 27.83 -9.16
C VAL A 168 5.19 28.81 -10.31
N ASN A 169 6.02 28.43 -11.28
CA ASN A 169 6.30 29.25 -12.46
C ASN A 169 5.04 29.57 -13.27
N ARG A 170 4.13 28.59 -13.40
CA ARG A 170 2.89 28.75 -14.15
C ARG A 170 1.86 29.60 -13.40
N GLU A 171 1.63 29.32 -12.12
CA GLU A 171 0.54 29.94 -11.36
C GLU A 171 0.92 31.35 -10.84
N PHE A 172 2.15 31.54 -10.37
CA PHE A 172 2.55 32.77 -9.68
C PHE A 172 3.51 33.65 -10.48
N LYS A 173 4.12 33.10 -11.54
CA LYS A 173 5.02 33.81 -12.47
C LYS A 173 6.09 34.66 -11.74
N PRO A 174 6.89 34.04 -10.84
CA PRO A 174 7.96 34.75 -10.14
C PRO A 174 8.98 35.31 -11.13
N ASN A 175 9.66 36.38 -10.73
CA ASN A 175 10.72 37.01 -11.49
C ASN A 175 12.00 37.14 -10.62
N PRO A 176 13.08 36.39 -10.93
CA PRO A 176 13.20 35.42 -12.02
C PRO A 176 12.35 34.15 -11.82
N PRO A 177 12.01 33.43 -12.90
CA PRO A 177 11.38 32.11 -12.79
C PRO A 177 12.25 31.14 -11.98
N LEU A 178 11.61 30.23 -11.26
CA LEU A 178 12.30 29.16 -10.53
C LEU A 178 12.92 28.18 -11.52
N ASP A 179 14.17 27.80 -11.27
CA ASP A 179 14.83 26.73 -11.99
C ASP A 179 14.30 25.37 -11.48
N SER A 180 13.83 24.50 -12.39
CA SER A 180 13.28 23.18 -12.09
C SER A 180 14.31 22.16 -11.61
N ASP A 181 15.59 22.36 -11.95
CA ASP A 181 16.70 21.47 -11.61
C ASP A 181 17.56 22.03 -10.47
N ASN A 182 17.50 23.33 -10.22
CA ASN A 182 18.25 24.02 -9.18
C ASN A 182 17.37 24.47 -8.00
N LYS A 183 17.85 24.24 -6.77
CA LYS A 183 17.12 24.58 -5.53
C LYS A 183 17.53 25.91 -4.90
N HIS A 184 18.60 26.54 -5.38
CA HIS A 184 19.19 27.73 -4.74
C HIS A 184 18.24 28.93 -4.64
N CYS A 185 17.26 29.05 -5.55
CA CYS A 185 16.31 30.16 -5.57
C CYS A 185 14.91 29.78 -5.06
N ARG A 186 14.80 28.69 -4.28
CA ARG A 186 13.51 28.19 -3.74
C ARG A 186 13.38 28.45 -2.25
N GLY A 187 12.21 28.17 -1.69
CA GLY A 187 11.93 28.36 -0.27
C GLY A 187 11.93 29.85 0.10
N PHE A 188 12.44 30.21 1.28
CA PHE A 188 12.43 31.59 1.78
C PHE A 188 13.31 32.57 1.00
N ILE A 189 14.12 32.12 0.04
CA ILE A 189 14.91 33.00 -0.84
C ILE A 189 14.02 33.63 -1.93
N SER A 190 12.91 32.99 -2.29
CA SER A 190 11.94 33.51 -3.25
C SER A 190 10.72 34.03 -2.48
N ASP A 191 10.31 35.27 -2.72
CA ASP A 191 9.14 35.87 -2.06
C ASP A 191 7.87 35.04 -2.28
N VAL A 192 7.69 34.51 -3.49
CA VAL A 192 6.55 33.65 -3.84
C VAL A 192 6.61 32.34 -3.04
N CYS A 193 7.75 31.66 -3.03
CA CYS A 193 7.88 30.41 -2.27
C CYS A 193 7.82 30.63 -0.75
N GLY A 194 8.41 31.73 -0.25
CA GLY A 194 8.36 32.13 1.15
C GLY A 194 6.93 32.40 1.60
N GLY A 195 6.16 33.13 0.80
CA GLY A 195 4.74 33.36 1.04
C GLY A 195 3.92 32.06 1.07
N LEU A 196 4.18 31.12 0.16
CA LEU A 196 3.53 29.80 0.15
C LEU A 196 3.90 28.91 1.36
N LEU A 197 5.07 29.12 1.95
CA LEU A 197 5.53 28.42 3.15
C LEU A 197 5.17 29.15 4.44
N CYS A 198 4.61 30.36 4.34
CA CYS A 198 4.23 31.15 5.50
C CYS A 198 3.13 30.40 6.28
N PRO A 199 3.27 30.23 7.60
CA PRO A 199 2.21 29.67 8.44
C PRO A 199 0.88 30.41 8.22
N ALA A 200 -0.23 29.69 8.29
CA ALA A 200 -1.55 30.26 8.02
C ALA A 200 -1.95 31.36 9.01
N GLU A 201 -1.32 31.38 10.19
CA GLU A 201 -1.52 32.36 11.26
C GLU A 201 -0.73 33.66 11.04
N LEU A 202 0.20 33.70 10.08
CA LEU A 202 1.07 34.85 9.81
C LEU A 202 0.76 35.46 8.44
N ASP A 203 0.88 36.79 8.34
CA ASP A 203 0.81 37.49 7.06
C ASP A 203 2.22 37.74 6.54
N TRP A 204 2.58 37.07 5.45
CA TRP A 204 3.87 37.25 4.78
C TRP A 204 4.13 38.70 4.37
N TYR A 205 3.09 39.45 3.99
CA TYR A 205 3.21 40.83 3.54
C TYR A 205 3.08 41.85 4.67
N ASN A 206 2.73 41.39 5.88
CA ASN A 206 2.60 42.21 7.07
C ASN A 206 3.11 41.45 8.31
N PRO A 207 4.43 41.20 8.40
CA PRO A 207 5.03 40.57 9.56
C PRO A 207 4.88 41.53 10.77
N ALA A 208 4.22 41.05 11.82
CA ALA A 208 3.98 41.79 13.07
C ALA A 208 5.27 42.09 13.85
#